data_AF-A0A3B9U6L1-F1
#
_entry.id   AF-A0A3B9U6L1-F1
#
_cell.length_a   1.000
_cell.length_b   1.000
_cell.length_c   1.000
_cell.angle_alpha   90.00
_cell.angle_beta   90.00
_cell.angle_gamma   90.00
#
_symmetry.space_group_name_H-M   'P 1'
#
loop_
_entity.id
_entity.type
_entity.pdbx_description
1 polymer ?
#
loop_
_entity_poly.entity_id
_entity_poly.type
_entity_poly.pdbx_seq_one_letter_code
_entity_poly.pdbx_strand_id
1 'polypeptide(L)'
;MEENIYELDIDVRILELLGPNLYTNIYYVLAELIANAYDADAHNVYIISDKDKIIVEDDGKGMSYSKGEVGKYLKVAAISRNNEEDSKTALNRLKMGRKGVGKLAALSVSEEVQVMTISDGEKSGFVLSRHPQSKNLQGIPYDKICFKKIESNGTAIVMLNPQYKLHKTQTAIKRNLLKIFPAISKDFKIHIIIGSKEDVIDSVDKEIGRELCACILLGNKSSNIKNTFHNEYSNVDLLVESQPKKFPLMLKDNQGAEKQYDLIVEGWIGAYKSTRGRKLESSDFPDNFISLYAHNKMGEFNILPVVGANRLNESYVVGQLFVDLFELSELPDMALSNRQGYKSDDPRYIKVIEYVKDELLPNIIAKRVAFAKAKKDQNEKEKINKQEEEERTFRFNVNEFRKSTSAQVAQAIINKGTGVSEEEVMFAVENAINANSNMLGLKPHIDQQKKKLFISHTRRDKSIGDIVYNMLVFNNVPPEDIIYTSCDDEVSRIPQGMNIYEYLRKFFVDSVSDKKMYVLFITSDNTKTAWGAMVEIGASWITRVDHKIFNINSFRPEHPLNDEAMWNTIRRDGDGRLTMTELNCDDFCSKIEQVCDVVGYPHKTRKDNKAQLSSLIIIE
;
A
#
# COMPACT_ATOMS: atom_id res chain seq x y z
N MET A 1 -37.76 32.16 -54.03
CA MET A 1 -37.63 32.64 -52.64
C MET A 1 -36.17 32.51 -52.31
N GLU A 2 -35.47 33.61 -52.05
CA GLU A 2 -34.13 33.53 -51.45
C GLU A 2 -34.33 32.97 -50.04
N GLU A 3 -33.76 31.80 -49.77
CA GLU A 3 -33.79 31.21 -48.45
C GLU A 3 -32.96 32.08 -47.50
N ASN A 4 -33.57 32.53 -46.40
CA ASN A 4 -32.84 33.25 -45.36
C ASN A 4 -31.79 32.30 -44.75
N ILE A 5 -30.53 32.74 -44.77
CA ILE A 5 -29.42 32.05 -44.09
C ILE A 5 -29.35 32.56 -42.65
N TYR A 6 -29.38 31.65 -41.68
CA TYR A 6 -29.25 31.97 -40.26
C TYR A 6 -27.93 31.41 -39.73
N GLU A 7 -27.01 32.29 -39.31
CA GLU A 7 -25.75 31.89 -38.70
C GLU A 7 -25.88 31.80 -37.18
N LEU A 8 -25.29 30.75 -36.60
CA LEU A 8 -25.18 30.58 -35.15
C LEU A 8 -23.88 31.25 -34.66
N ASP A 9 -24.00 32.39 -33.97
CA ASP A 9 -22.85 33.04 -33.28
C ASP A 9 -22.67 32.40 -31.89
N ILE A 10 -21.49 31.82 -31.65
CA ILE A 10 -21.13 31.22 -30.35
C ILE A 10 -20.14 32.16 -29.65
N ASP A 11 -20.53 32.63 -28.46
CA ASP A 11 -19.72 33.51 -27.63
C ASP A 11 -18.54 32.75 -26.99
N VAL A 12 -17.37 33.41 -26.90
CA VAL A 12 -16.16 32.86 -26.26
C VAL A 12 -16.37 32.52 -24.78
N ARG A 13 -17.38 33.11 -24.12
CA ARG A 13 -17.82 32.75 -22.76
C ARG A 13 -18.30 31.30 -22.64
N ILE A 14 -18.50 30.57 -23.74
CA ILE A 14 -18.72 29.11 -23.71
C ILE A 14 -17.58 28.38 -22.96
N LEU A 15 -16.37 28.95 -22.93
CA LEU A 15 -15.23 28.42 -22.16
C LEU A 15 -15.48 28.41 -20.65
N GLU A 16 -16.26 29.37 -20.12
CA GLU A 16 -16.66 29.42 -18.71
C GLU A 16 -17.57 28.26 -18.33
N LEU A 17 -18.46 27.86 -19.25
CA LEU A 17 -19.42 26.78 -19.04
C LEU A 17 -18.77 25.40 -19.19
N LEU A 18 -17.80 25.28 -20.09
CA LEU A 18 -17.10 24.03 -20.37
C LEU A 18 -16.00 23.75 -19.35
N GLY A 19 -15.21 24.75 -18.93
CA GLY A 19 -14.01 24.53 -18.11
C GLY A 19 -14.23 23.78 -16.78
N PRO A 20 -14.97 24.34 -15.81
CA PRO A 20 -15.00 23.84 -14.43
C PRO A 20 -15.58 22.44 -14.23
N ASN A 21 -16.50 22.00 -15.10
CA ASN A 21 -17.29 20.77 -14.89
C ASN A 21 -16.86 19.59 -15.78
N LEU A 22 -15.85 19.76 -16.63
CA LEU A 22 -15.43 18.69 -17.55
C LEU A 22 -14.73 17.52 -16.84
N TYR A 23 -13.89 17.82 -15.84
CA TYR A 23 -13.05 16.82 -15.19
C TYR A 23 -13.04 16.96 -13.67
N THR A 24 -13.28 15.84 -12.99
CA THR A 24 -13.32 15.73 -11.52
C THR A 24 -11.94 15.44 -10.92
N ASN A 25 -10.96 15.08 -11.73
CA ASN A 25 -9.62 14.71 -11.32
C ASN A 25 -8.58 15.21 -12.33
N ILE A 26 -7.49 15.83 -11.84
CA ILE A 26 -6.40 16.37 -12.65
C ILE A 26 -5.76 15.31 -13.57
N TYR A 27 -5.75 14.04 -13.17
CA TYR A 27 -5.18 12.99 -13.99
C TYR A 27 -5.94 12.77 -15.30
N TYR A 28 -7.26 13.02 -15.36
CA TYR A 28 -7.99 13.01 -16.63
C TYR A 28 -7.56 14.14 -17.56
N VAL A 29 -7.26 15.30 -16.99
CA VAL A 29 -6.73 16.45 -17.75
C VAL A 29 -5.35 16.13 -18.28
N LEU A 30 -4.47 15.56 -17.45
CA LEU A 30 -3.16 15.09 -17.90
C LEU A 30 -3.30 14.05 -19.02
N ALA A 31 -4.22 13.09 -18.91
CA ALA A 31 -4.45 12.09 -19.95
C ALA A 31 -4.85 12.71 -21.29
N GLU A 32 -5.63 13.79 -21.30
CA GLU A 32 -5.95 14.53 -22.53
C GLU A 32 -4.73 15.25 -23.12
N LEU A 33 -3.89 15.86 -22.29
CA LEU A 33 -2.68 16.53 -22.76
C LEU A 33 -1.64 15.53 -23.28
N ILE A 34 -1.45 14.40 -22.59
CA ILE A 34 -0.58 13.30 -23.03
C ILE A 34 -1.10 12.69 -24.34
N ALA A 35 -2.42 12.51 -24.50
CA ALA A 35 -3.01 12.03 -25.74
C ALA A 35 -2.75 12.97 -26.92
N ASN A 36 -2.79 14.30 -26.69
CA ASN A 36 -2.44 15.27 -27.72
C ASN A 36 -0.96 15.18 -28.13
N ALA A 37 -0.07 14.97 -27.16
CA ALA A 37 1.35 14.74 -27.43
C ALA A 37 1.59 13.45 -28.21
N TYR A 38 0.86 12.38 -27.86
CA TYR A 38 0.89 11.11 -28.59
C TYR A 38 0.45 11.29 -30.06
N ASP A 39 -0.63 12.04 -30.30
CA ASP A 39 -1.15 12.39 -31.63
C ASP A 39 -0.22 13.35 -32.40
N ALA A 40 0.62 14.10 -31.70
CA ALA A 40 1.67 14.94 -32.26
C ALA A 40 2.97 14.19 -32.57
N ASP A 41 2.96 12.86 -32.44
CA ASP A 41 4.12 11.98 -32.68
C ASP A 41 5.31 12.24 -31.75
N ALA A 42 5.05 12.75 -30.54
CA ALA A 42 6.06 12.90 -29.50
C ALA A 42 6.66 11.55 -29.07
N HIS A 43 7.90 11.55 -28.60
CA HIS A 43 8.55 10.41 -27.94
C HIS A 43 8.67 10.61 -26.44
N ASN A 44 8.70 11.86 -25.98
CA ASN A 44 8.83 12.22 -24.57
C ASN A 44 7.78 13.27 -24.20
N VAL A 45 7.09 13.01 -23.10
CA VAL A 45 6.18 13.98 -22.47
C VAL A 45 6.67 14.27 -21.07
N TYR A 46 6.87 15.53 -20.74
CA TYR A 46 7.36 16.02 -19.46
C TYR A 46 6.21 16.65 -18.66
N ILE A 47 5.90 16.06 -17.52
CA ILE A 47 4.94 16.59 -16.54
C ILE A 47 5.75 17.23 -15.43
N ILE A 48 5.72 18.55 -15.36
CA ILE A 48 6.57 19.35 -14.46
C ILE A 48 5.68 20.06 -13.45
N SER A 49 5.87 19.73 -12.17
CA SER A 49 5.20 20.41 -11.06
C SER A 49 6.14 21.44 -10.44
N ASP A 50 5.82 22.72 -10.63
CA ASP A 50 6.44 23.85 -9.93
C ASP A 50 5.52 24.35 -8.80
N LYS A 51 5.98 25.35 -8.04
CA LYS A 51 5.25 25.92 -6.90
C LYS A 51 3.85 26.42 -7.27
N ASP A 52 3.76 27.19 -8.37
CA ASP A 52 2.55 27.91 -8.77
C ASP A 52 2.09 27.56 -10.19
N LYS A 53 2.63 26.47 -10.78
CA LYS A 53 2.24 26.02 -12.11
C LYS A 53 2.47 24.52 -12.32
N ILE A 54 1.67 23.94 -13.21
CA ILE A 54 1.90 22.60 -13.76
C ILE A 54 2.13 22.77 -15.26
N ILE A 55 3.20 22.17 -15.77
CA ILE A 55 3.58 22.23 -17.18
C ILE A 55 3.48 20.82 -17.75
N VAL A 56 2.81 20.69 -18.89
CA VAL A 56 2.92 19.51 -19.75
C VAL A 56 3.62 19.94 -21.04
N GLU A 57 4.77 19.35 -21.30
CA GLU A 57 5.63 19.67 -22.43
C GLU A 57 5.90 18.40 -23.24
N ASP A 58 5.85 18.48 -24.56
CA ASP A 58 6.10 17.34 -25.46
C ASP A 58 7.08 17.70 -26.57
N ASP A 59 7.84 16.71 -27.02
CA ASP A 59 8.80 16.81 -28.13
C ASP A 59 8.19 16.39 -29.49
N GLY A 60 6.88 16.56 -29.65
CA GLY A 60 6.18 16.27 -30.89
C GLY A 60 6.50 17.28 -31.99
N LYS A 61 5.73 17.23 -33.08
CA LYS A 61 5.95 18.09 -34.26
C LYS A 61 5.73 19.60 -34.04
N GLY A 62 5.09 19.99 -32.93
CA GLY A 62 4.65 21.37 -32.69
C GLY A 62 3.56 21.86 -33.66
N MET A 63 3.34 23.17 -33.71
CA MET A 63 2.36 23.80 -34.60
C MET A 63 2.92 25.10 -35.18
N SER A 64 2.86 25.23 -36.50
CA SER A 64 3.20 26.46 -37.22
C SER A 64 2.01 27.43 -37.30
N TYR A 65 2.26 28.72 -37.03
CA TYR A 65 1.25 29.77 -37.24
C TYR A 65 1.13 30.10 -38.72
N SER A 66 2.26 30.24 -39.42
CA SER A 66 2.33 30.55 -40.86
C SER A 66 1.67 29.49 -41.75
N LYS A 67 1.79 28.20 -41.41
CA LYS A 67 1.11 27.08 -42.10
C LYS A 67 -0.35 26.88 -41.63
N GLY A 68 -0.84 27.71 -40.70
CA GLY A 68 -2.23 27.69 -40.22
C GLY A 68 -2.56 26.56 -39.23
N GLU A 69 -1.57 25.85 -38.69
CA GLU A 69 -1.77 24.73 -37.76
C GLU A 69 -2.27 25.21 -36.39
N VAL A 70 -1.78 26.37 -35.93
CA VAL A 70 -2.32 27.03 -34.72
C VAL A 70 -3.80 27.36 -34.89
N GLY A 71 -4.20 27.86 -36.07
CA GLY A 71 -5.60 28.12 -36.39
C GLY A 71 -6.45 26.85 -36.37
N LYS A 72 -5.93 25.73 -36.91
CA LYS A 72 -6.60 24.42 -36.83
C LYS A 72 -6.74 23.94 -35.38
N TYR A 73 -5.70 24.10 -34.55
CA TYR A 73 -5.75 23.76 -33.13
C TYR A 73 -6.83 24.54 -32.39
N LEU A 74 -6.99 25.85 -32.68
CA LEU A 74 -7.97 26.72 -32.02
C LEU A 74 -9.42 26.45 -32.41
N LYS A 75 -9.70 25.74 -33.52
CA LYS A 75 -11.08 25.33 -33.87
C LYS A 75 -11.62 24.35 -32.82
N VAL A 76 -12.55 24.81 -32.00
CA VAL A 76 -13.25 23.99 -30.99
C VAL A 76 -14.30 23.12 -31.68
N ALA A 77 -14.53 21.92 -31.15
CA ALA A 77 -15.50 20.95 -31.68
C ALA A 77 -15.25 20.47 -33.14
N ALA A 78 -14.09 20.80 -33.73
CA ALA A 78 -13.70 20.26 -35.02
C ALA A 78 -13.37 18.78 -34.92
N ILE A 79 -13.99 17.98 -35.78
CA ILE A 79 -13.71 16.55 -35.86
C ILE A 79 -12.34 16.37 -36.54
N SER A 80 -11.43 15.68 -35.86
CA SER A 80 -10.05 15.47 -36.33
C SER A 80 -9.89 14.29 -37.30
N ARG A 81 -10.90 13.41 -37.38
CA ARG A 81 -10.90 12.21 -38.23
C ARG A 81 -12.33 11.79 -38.59
N ASN A 82 -12.55 11.48 -39.86
CA ASN A 82 -13.83 10.99 -40.36
C ASN A 82 -13.71 9.63 -41.07
N ASN A 83 -12.49 9.22 -41.44
CA ASN A 83 -12.19 8.02 -42.21
C ASN A 83 -10.86 7.40 -41.72
N GLU A 84 -10.46 6.29 -42.32
CA GLU A 84 -9.23 5.58 -41.95
C GLU A 84 -7.96 6.38 -42.26
N GLU A 85 -7.91 7.11 -43.39
CA GLU A 85 -6.74 7.89 -43.79
C GLU A 85 -6.36 8.95 -42.75
N ASP A 86 -7.37 9.65 -42.21
CA ASP A 86 -7.16 10.67 -41.18
C ASP A 86 -7.05 10.08 -39.76
N SER A 87 -7.22 8.77 -39.58
CA SER A 87 -7.21 8.12 -38.27
C SER A 87 -5.81 7.82 -37.73
N LYS A 88 -4.78 7.93 -38.58
CA LYS A 88 -3.37 7.61 -38.26
C LYS A 88 -2.48 8.85 -38.27
N THR A 89 -1.43 8.84 -37.47
CA THR A 89 -0.37 9.86 -37.45
C THR A 89 0.75 9.53 -38.44
N ALA A 90 1.78 10.38 -38.54
CA ALA A 90 2.91 10.14 -39.44
C ALA A 90 3.77 8.95 -38.98
N LEU A 91 3.85 8.71 -37.66
CA LEU A 91 4.44 7.47 -37.10
C LEU A 91 3.47 6.28 -37.10
N ASN A 92 2.38 6.35 -37.86
CA ASN A 92 1.38 5.29 -38.00
C ASN A 92 0.67 4.92 -36.68
N ARG A 93 0.63 5.84 -35.71
CA ARG A 93 -0.13 5.68 -34.47
C ARG A 93 -1.61 5.91 -34.77
N LEU A 94 -2.51 5.09 -34.20
CA LEU A 94 -3.94 5.41 -34.19
C LEU A 94 -4.15 6.64 -33.31
N LYS A 95 -4.76 7.69 -33.86
CA LYS A 95 -5.01 8.93 -33.11
C LYS A 95 -5.91 8.67 -31.90
N MET A 96 -5.71 9.39 -30.82
CA MET A 96 -6.53 9.35 -29.60
C MET A 96 -7.62 10.43 -29.62
N GLY A 97 -7.38 11.57 -30.29
CA GLY A 97 -8.32 12.67 -30.41
C GLY A 97 -9.36 12.47 -31.52
N ARG A 98 -10.63 12.80 -31.22
CA ARG A 98 -11.75 12.85 -32.20
C ARG A 98 -12.50 14.19 -32.22
N LYS A 99 -13.05 14.64 -31.07
CA LYS A 99 -13.96 15.82 -31.00
C LYS A 99 -13.29 17.21 -30.85
N GLY A 100 -11.97 17.28 -30.73
CA GLY A 100 -11.26 18.56 -30.62
C GLY A 100 -11.52 19.40 -29.34
N VAL A 101 -12.16 18.87 -28.29
CA VAL A 101 -12.44 19.60 -27.03
C VAL A 101 -11.41 19.37 -25.92
N GLY A 102 -10.60 18.30 -26.02
CA GLY A 102 -9.62 17.93 -24.97
C GLY A 102 -8.57 19.01 -24.65
N LYS A 103 -8.26 19.88 -25.62
CA LYS A 103 -7.40 21.06 -25.41
C LYS A 103 -7.91 22.04 -24.34
N LEU A 104 -9.23 22.06 -24.10
CA LEU A 104 -9.84 22.93 -23.10
C LEU A 104 -9.83 22.30 -21.70
N ALA A 105 -9.45 21.03 -21.57
CA ALA A 105 -9.38 20.32 -20.29
C ALA A 105 -8.49 21.06 -19.27
N ALA A 106 -7.40 21.68 -19.74
CA ALA A 106 -6.50 22.46 -18.89
C ALA A 106 -7.19 23.62 -18.15
N LEU A 107 -8.27 24.18 -18.71
CA LEU A 107 -9.06 25.25 -18.07
C LEU A 107 -9.91 24.75 -16.89
N SER A 108 -10.09 23.43 -16.75
CA SER A 108 -10.70 22.84 -15.54
C SER A 108 -9.73 22.85 -14.35
N VAL A 109 -8.42 22.96 -14.62
CA VAL A 109 -7.37 22.98 -13.59
C VAL A 109 -6.94 24.41 -13.28
N SER A 110 -6.83 25.27 -14.29
CA SER A 110 -6.31 26.63 -14.15
C SER A 110 -7.21 27.65 -14.83
N GLU A 111 -7.27 28.87 -14.31
CA GLU A 111 -7.98 29.98 -14.95
C GLU A 111 -7.29 30.46 -16.21
N GLU A 112 -5.97 30.47 -16.20
CA GLU A 112 -5.13 30.87 -17.32
C GLU A 112 -4.17 29.74 -17.69
N VAL A 113 -4.18 29.40 -18.97
CA VAL A 113 -3.35 28.37 -19.57
C VAL A 113 -2.55 28.98 -20.71
N GLN A 114 -1.24 28.98 -20.59
CA GLN A 114 -0.37 29.42 -21.69
C GLN A 114 -0.07 28.23 -22.60
N VAL A 115 -0.30 28.40 -23.89
CA VAL A 115 0.06 27.43 -24.92
C VAL A 115 1.21 28.03 -25.71
N MET A 116 2.32 27.30 -25.75
CA MET A 116 3.54 27.68 -26.45
C MET A 116 3.96 26.53 -27.35
N THR A 117 4.39 26.83 -28.57
CA THR A 117 4.75 25.79 -29.53
C THR A 117 5.87 26.26 -30.44
N ILE A 118 6.65 25.31 -30.91
CA ILE A 118 7.72 25.51 -31.86
C ILE A 118 7.66 24.41 -32.93
N SER A 119 7.69 24.81 -34.19
CA SER A 119 7.69 23.89 -35.34
C SER A 119 8.62 24.43 -36.42
N ASP A 120 9.63 23.63 -36.78
CA ASP A 120 10.65 23.99 -37.77
C ASP A 120 11.32 25.36 -37.48
N GLY A 121 11.53 25.67 -36.20
CA GLY A 121 12.11 26.94 -35.72
C GLY A 121 11.12 28.12 -35.62
N GLU A 122 9.88 27.98 -36.11
CA GLU A 122 8.82 28.96 -35.93
C GLU A 122 8.19 28.81 -34.54
N LYS A 123 8.28 29.85 -33.70
CA LYS A 123 7.62 29.88 -32.39
C LYS A 123 6.29 30.62 -32.46
N SER A 124 5.30 30.09 -31.75
CA SER A 124 4.00 30.74 -31.55
C SER A 124 3.49 30.48 -30.13
N GLY A 125 2.72 31.41 -29.58
CA GLY A 125 2.14 31.23 -28.26
C GLY A 125 0.96 32.15 -27.97
N PHE A 126 0.05 31.67 -27.14
CA PHE A 126 -1.17 32.38 -26.76
C PHE A 126 -1.67 31.95 -25.37
N VAL A 127 -2.52 32.78 -24.77
CA VAL A 127 -3.16 32.50 -23.47
C VAL A 127 -4.61 32.10 -23.71
N LEU A 128 -4.99 30.93 -23.20
CA LEU A 128 -6.37 30.53 -23.01
C LEU A 128 -6.81 30.93 -21.60
N SER A 129 -7.90 31.67 -21.50
CA SER A 129 -8.49 32.07 -20.23
C SER A 129 -9.89 31.51 -20.09
N ARG A 130 -10.25 31.12 -18.86
CA ARG A 130 -11.63 30.77 -18.53
C ARG A 130 -12.56 31.97 -18.69
N HIS A 131 -12.07 33.18 -18.40
CA HIS A 131 -12.80 34.45 -18.48
C HIS A 131 -12.24 35.33 -19.60
N PRO A 132 -12.47 34.96 -20.88
CA PRO A 132 -11.91 35.70 -22.01
C PRO A 132 -12.48 37.12 -22.07
N GLN A 133 -11.59 38.11 -22.17
CA GLN A 133 -11.97 39.53 -22.26
C GLN A 133 -12.30 39.98 -23.69
N SER A 134 -11.93 39.17 -24.70
CA SER A 134 -12.14 39.49 -26.11
C SER A 134 -12.29 38.22 -26.95
N LYS A 135 -12.84 38.35 -28.17
CA LYS A 135 -12.87 37.23 -29.14
C LYS A 135 -11.45 36.80 -29.58
N ASN A 136 -10.47 37.71 -29.52
CA ASN A 136 -9.08 37.43 -29.82
C ASN A 136 -8.32 36.99 -28.56
N LEU A 137 -7.53 35.93 -28.69
CA LEU A 137 -6.65 35.46 -27.62
C LEU A 137 -5.44 36.38 -27.45
N GLN A 138 -4.95 36.51 -26.22
CA GLN A 138 -3.73 37.24 -25.94
C GLN A 138 -2.52 36.44 -26.46
N GLY A 139 -1.76 37.02 -27.38
CA GLY A 139 -0.51 36.43 -27.88
C GLY A 139 0.63 36.52 -26.87
N ILE A 140 1.52 35.53 -26.89
CA ILE A 140 2.76 35.51 -26.10
C ILE A 140 3.91 36.00 -27.01
N PRO A 141 4.65 37.05 -26.61
CA PRO A 141 5.79 37.55 -27.37
C PRO A 141 6.86 36.48 -27.63
N TYR A 142 7.49 36.51 -28.80
CA TYR A 142 8.46 35.50 -29.25
C TYR A 142 9.62 35.29 -28.25
N ASP A 143 10.12 36.36 -27.64
CA ASP A 143 11.19 36.36 -26.64
C ASP A 143 10.78 35.74 -25.30
N LYS A 144 9.47 35.64 -25.04
CA LYS A 144 8.90 35.02 -23.83
C LYS A 144 8.51 33.55 -24.04
N ILE A 145 8.62 33.03 -25.26
CA ILE A 145 8.35 31.62 -25.54
C ILE A 145 9.59 30.79 -25.17
N CYS A 146 9.51 30.18 -23.99
CA CYS A 146 10.53 29.34 -23.40
C CYS A 146 9.98 27.95 -23.02
N PHE A 147 10.81 26.94 -23.16
CA PHE A 147 10.54 25.55 -22.84
C PHE A 147 11.52 25.08 -21.76
N LYS A 148 11.14 24.08 -20.95
CA LYS A 148 12.01 23.60 -19.87
C LYS A 148 12.89 22.43 -20.29
N LYS A 149 12.46 21.63 -21.26
CA LYS A 149 13.09 20.36 -21.66
C LYS A 149 13.30 20.23 -23.16
N ILE A 150 12.41 20.77 -23.98
CA ILE A 150 12.52 20.73 -25.44
C ILE A 150 13.24 21.97 -25.97
N GLU A 151 14.00 21.79 -27.04
CA GLU A 151 14.75 22.88 -27.69
C GLU A 151 14.36 23.05 -29.18
N SER A 152 13.83 22.01 -29.82
CA SER A 152 13.54 21.95 -31.25
C SER A 152 12.06 22.06 -31.54
N ASN A 153 11.37 20.96 -31.90
CA ASN A 153 9.94 20.96 -32.16
C ASN A 153 9.17 20.49 -30.92
N GLY A 154 7.95 21.01 -30.75
CA GLY A 154 7.04 20.53 -29.72
C GLY A 154 6.10 21.60 -29.17
N THR A 155 5.44 21.27 -28.07
CA THR A 155 4.42 22.11 -27.44
C THR A 155 4.53 22.09 -25.92
N ALA A 156 4.26 23.22 -25.28
CA ALA A 156 4.13 23.36 -23.84
C ALA A 156 2.77 23.95 -23.48
N ILE A 157 2.09 23.29 -22.55
CA ILE A 157 0.84 23.72 -21.92
C ILE A 157 1.16 24.05 -20.47
N VAL A 158 1.12 25.34 -20.13
CA VAL A 158 1.45 25.85 -18.79
C VAL A 158 0.16 26.25 -18.08
N MET A 159 -0.27 25.44 -17.12
CA MET A 159 -1.40 25.68 -16.25
C MET A 159 -0.95 26.52 -15.05
N LEU A 160 -1.31 27.81 -15.03
CA LEU A 160 -0.93 28.75 -13.98
C LEU A 160 -1.88 28.67 -12.79
N ASN A 161 -1.35 28.77 -11.56
CA ASN A 161 -2.12 28.76 -10.31
C ASN A 161 -3.19 27.65 -10.28
N PRO A 162 -2.79 26.37 -10.43
CA PRO A 162 -3.75 25.28 -10.59
C PRO A 162 -4.60 25.12 -9.32
N GLN A 163 -5.91 25.03 -9.52
CA GLN A 163 -6.91 24.81 -8.46
C GLN A 163 -6.74 23.43 -7.80
N TYR A 164 -6.23 22.46 -8.56
CA TYR A 164 -5.86 21.13 -8.09
C TYR A 164 -4.35 20.97 -8.07
N LYS A 165 -3.80 20.40 -6.99
CA LYS A 165 -2.38 20.07 -6.91
C LYS A 165 -2.14 18.62 -7.30
N LEU A 166 -1.04 18.37 -8.00
CA LEU A 166 -0.53 17.01 -8.17
C LEU A 166 -0.14 16.43 -6.81
N HIS A 167 -0.16 15.10 -6.72
CA HIS A 167 0.29 14.40 -5.52
C HIS A 167 1.75 14.78 -5.21
N LYS A 168 2.10 14.91 -3.92
CA LYS A 168 3.43 15.38 -3.49
C LYS A 168 4.58 14.43 -3.84
N THR A 169 4.27 13.19 -4.25
CA THR A 169 5.25 12.13 -4.48
C THR A 169 5.15 11.63 -5.92
N GLN A 170 6.30 11.47 -6.57
CA GLN A 170 6.40 10.95 -7.94
C GLN A 170 5.78 9.55 -8.05
N THR A 171 5.96 8.70 -7.03
CA THR A 171 5.40 7.33 -6.99
C THR A 171 3.87 7.31 -7.11
N ALA A 172 3.16 8.22 -6.44
CA ALA A 172 1.71 8.26 -6.52
C ALA A 172 1.21 8.81 -7.87
N ILE A 173 1.89 9.82 -8.42
CA ILE A 173 1.61 10.33 -9.77
C ILE A 173 1.82 9.20 -10.78
N LYS A 174 2.98 8.53 -10.73
CA LYS A 174 3.32 7.39 -11.58
C LYS A 174 2.24 6.32 -11.51
N ARG A 175 1.86 5.89 -10.31
CA ARG A 175 0.79 4.89 -10.11
C ARG A 175 -0.53 5.32 -10.72
N ASN A 176 -0.96 6.59 -10.55
CA ASN A 176 -2.22 7.06 -11.12
C ASN A 176 -2.16 7.20 -12.65
N LEU A 177 -1.04 7.64 -13.22
CA LEU A 177 -0.86 7.72 -14.67
C LEU A 177 -0.84 6.33 -15.32
N LEU A 178 -0.17 5.35 -14.70
CA LEU A 178 -0.15 3.96 -15.15
C LEU A 178 -1.54 3.32 -15.20
N LYS A 179 -2.46 3.75 -14.32
CA LYS A 179 -3.85 3.26 -14.30
C LYS A 179 -4.68 3.76 -15.49
N ILE A 180 -4.30 4.88 -16.12
CA ILE A 180 -5.12 5.58 -17.12
C ILE A 180 -4.49 5.73 -18.50
N PHE A 181 -3.18 5.45 -18.63
CA PHE A 181 -2.46 5.62 -19.88
C PHE A 181 -1.64 4.36 -20.23
N PRO A 182 -2.19 3.42 -21.02
CA PRO A 182 -1.56 2.15 -21.34
C PRO A 182 -0.58 2.23 -22.52
N ALA A 183 -0.55 3.34 -23.28
CA ALA A 183 0.28 3.46 -24.49
C ALA A 183 1.77 3.73 -24.23
N ILE A 184 2.22 3.67 -22.97
CA ILE A 184 3.62 3.94 -22.60
C ILE A 184 4.50 2.80 -23.12
N SER A 185 5.56 3.18 -23.84
CA SER A 185 6.50 2.25 -24.42
C SER A 185 7.90 2.86 -24.48
N LYS A 186 8.86 2.13 -25.06
CA LYS A 186 10.18 2.68 -25.34
C LYS A 186 10.15 3.88 -26.30
N ASP A 187 9.11 3.98 -27.13
CA ASP A 187 8.95 4.99 -28.16
C ASP A 187 7.97 6.10 -27.75
N PHE A 188 7.39 6.00 -26.54
CA PHE A 188 6.54 7.03 -25.94
C PHE A 188 6.65 6.99 -24.41
N LYS A 189 7.45 7.90 -23.84
CA LYS A 189 7.80 7.95 -22.42
C LYS A 189 7.17 9.14 -21.71
N ILE A 190 6.91 8.98 -20.42
CA ILE A 190 6.42 10.05 -19.56
C ILE A 190 7.44 10.33 -18.46
N HIS A 191 7.88 11.58 -18.38
CA HIS A 191 8.82 12.08 -17.38
C HIS A 191 8.04 12.87 -16.32
N ILE A 192 8.16 12.51 -15.04
CA ILE A 192 7.55 13.22 -13.92
C ILE A 192 8.61 13.99 -13.16
N ILE A 193 8.49 15.31 -13.15
CA ILE A 193 9.48 16.22 -12.59
C ILE A 193 8.84 17.01 -11.44
N ILE A 194 9.36 16.82 -10.23
CA ILE A 194 8.94 17.56 -9.03
C ILE A 194 10.19 18.14 -8.36
N GLY A 195 10.32 19.46 -8.38
CA GLY A 195 11.53 20.14 -7.93
C GLY A 195 12.74 19.69 -8.76
N SER A 196 13.76 19.14 -8.10
CA SER A 196 14.98 18.63 -8.75
C SER A 196 14.93 17.13 -9.08
N LYS A 197 13.85 16.43 -8.72
CA LYS A 197 13.72 14.99 -8.94
C LYS A 197 12.99 14.72 -10.26
N GLU A 198 13.47 13.72 -10.99
CA GLU A 198 12.90 13.23 -12.23
C GLU A 198 12.70 11.71 -12.11
N ASP A 199 11.52 11.23 -12.47
CA ASP A 199 11.18 9.81 -12.57
C ASP A 199 10.61 9.56 -13.97
N VAL A 200 10.90 8.39 -14.55
CA VAL A 200 10.54 8.08 -15.94
C VAL A 200 9.70 6.83 -15.98
N ILE A 201 8.57 6.93 -16.69
CA ILE A 201 7.71 5.80 -17.00
C ILE A 201 7.99 5.39 -18.45
N ASP A 202 8.58 4.20 -18.61
CA ASP A 202 8.96 3.62 -19.91
C ASP A 202 8.33 2.24 -20.18
N SER A 203 7.56 1.71 -19.21
CA SER A 203 6.81 0.47 -19.33
C SER A 203 5.67 0.41 -18.30
N VAL A 204 4.47 -0.02 -18.73
CA VAL A 204 3.26 -0.06 -17.89
C VAL A 204 3.19 -1.30 -17.00
N ASP A 205 3.60 -2.45 -17.55
CA ASP A 205 3.08 -3.74 -17.10
C ASP A 205 3.98 -4.50 -16.11
N LYS A 206 5.24 -4.07 -15.94
CA LYS A 206 6.22 -4.81 -15.10
C LYS A 206 5.86 -4.83 -13.63
N GLU A 207 5.16 -3.80 -13.15
CA GLU A 207 4.83 -3.64 -11.73
C GLU A 207 3.55 -4.43 -11.37
N ILE A 208 2.53 -4.40 -12.22
CA ILE A 208 1.21 -5.00 -11.92
C ILE A 208 1.28 -6.53 -11.85
N GLY A 209 1.94 -7.19 -12.81
CA GLY A 209 1.91 -8.66 -12.91
C GLY A 209 2.42 -9.39 -11.65
N ARG A 210 3.40 -8.81 -10.93
CA ARG A 210 3.97 -9.38 -9.69
C ARG A 210 2.99 -9.38 -8.51
N GLU A 211 2.02 -8.48 -8.55
CA GLU A 211 1.09 -8.23 -7.47
C GLU A 211 -0.21 -9.06 -7.59
N LEU A 212 -0.41 -9.68 -8.75
CA LEU A 212 -1.56 -10.52 -9.04
C LEU A 212 -1.37 -11.93 -8.47
N CYS A 213 -2.45 -12.50 -7.95
CA CYS A 213 -2.54 -13.90 -7.56
C CYS A 213 -3.21 -14.77 -8.62
N ALA A 214 -4.01 -14.15 -9.49
CA ALA A 214 -4.66 -14.79 -10.62
C ALA A 214 -4.78 -13.79 -11.78
N CYS A 215 -4.73 -14.28 -13.01
CA CYS A 215 -4.82 -13.47 -14.21
C CYS A 215 -5.45 -14.23 -15.38
N ILE A 216 -6.24 -13.53 -16.19
CA ILE A 216 -6.77 -13.99 -17.47
C ILE A 216 -6.30 -12.99 -18.52
N LEU A 217 -5.54 -13.47 -19.51
CA LEU A 217 -5.03 -12.71 -20.63
C LEU A 217 -5.89 -12.99 -21.87
N LEU A 218 -6.34 -11.93 -22.53
CA LEU A 218 -7.15 -11.96 -23.74
C LEU A 218 -6.30 -11.41 -24.90
N GLY A 219 -5.60 -12.29 -25.61
CA GLY A 219 -4.66 -11.89 -26.68
C GLY A 219 -3.33 -11.33 -26.18
N ASN A 220 -2.72 -10.44 -26.99
CA ASN A 220 -1.30 -10.08 -26.84
C ASN A 220 -1.05 -8.68 -26.23
N LYS A 221 -2.08 -7.83 -26.07
CA LYS A 221 -1.95 -6.47 -25.50
C LYS A 221 -1.47 -6.46 -24.02
N SER A 222 -1.32 -7.62 -23.40
CA SER A 222 -0.89 -7.83 -22.00
C SER A 222 0.35 -8.72 -21.86
N SER A 223 1.15 -8.84 -22.93
CA SER A 223 2.34 -9.71 -22.99
C SER A 223 3.35 -9.51 -21.86
N ASN A 224 3.48 -8.29 -21.34
CA ASN A 224 4.39 -8.02 -20.22
C ASN A 224 3.87 -8.52 -18.86
N ILE A 225 2.55 -8.61 -18.67
CA ILE A 225 1.96 -9.21 -17.46
C ILE A 225 2.28 -10.69 -17.42
N LYS A 226 2.17 -11.39 -18.57
CA LYS A 226 2.60 -12.79 -18.71
C LYS A 226 4.04 -12.99 -18.23
N ASN A 227 4.95 -12.09 -18.61
CA ASN A 227 6.37 -12.19 -18.27
C ASN A 227 6.70 -11.91 -16.80
N THR A 228 5.80 -11.26 -16.06
CA THR A 228 6.04 -10.83 -14.67
C THR A 228 5.15 -11.52 -13.65
N PHE A 229 4.06 -12.14 -14.09
CA PHE A 229 3.20 -12.97 -13.27
C PHE A 229 3.94 -14.23 -12.80
N HIS A 230 3.78 -14.56 -11.52
CA HIS A 230 4.33 -15.78 -10.95
C HIS A 230 3.24 -16.56 -10.22
N ASN A 231 2.95 -17.78 -10.72
CA ASN A 231 2.04 -18.69 -10.05
C ASN A 231 2.74 -19.35 -8.86
N GLU A 232 2.33 -18.97 -7.64
CA GLU A 232 2.84 -19.52 -6.39
C GLU A 232 2.40 -20.99 -6.14
N TYR A 233 1.32 -21.45 -6.80
CA TYR A 233 0.70 -22.75 -6.54
C TYR A 233 0.58 -23.57 -7.83
N SER A 234 1.52 -24.49 -8.05
CA SER A 234 1.60 -25.30 -9.29
C SER A 234 0.39 -26.22 -9.52
N ASN A 235 -0.35 -26.56 -8.45
CA ASN A 235 -1.52 -27.42 -8.50
C ASN A 235 -2.82 -26.70 -8.88
N VAL A 236 -2.79 -25.36 -9.01
CA VAL A 236 -3.95 -24.56 -9.40
C VAL A 236 -3.59 -23.71 -10.60
N ASP A 237 -4.38 -23.84 -11.66
CA ASP A 237 -4.26 -22.97 -12.81
C ASP A 237 -4.76 -21.57 -12.44
N LEU A 238 -3.83 -20.61 -12.32
CA LEU A 238 -4.09 -19.22 -11.94
C LEU A 238 -3.77 -18.21 -13.04
N LEU A 239 -3.23 -18.67 -14.18
CA LEU A 239 -2.97 -17.86 -15.37
C LEU A 239 -3.65 -18.50 -16.57
N VAL A 240 -4.69 -17.86 -17.08
CA VAL A 240 -5.40 -18.33 -18.27
C VAL A 240 -5.02 -17.45 -19.45
N GLU A 241 -4.58 -18.06 -20.54
CA GLU A 241 -4.38 -17.38 -21.82
C GLU A 241 -5.46 -17.79 -22.80
N SER A 242 -6.19 -16.82 -23.34
CA SER A 242 -7.20 -17.05 -24.36
C SER A 242 -7.06 -16.06 -25.51
N GLN A 243 -7.67 -16.40 -26.64
CA GLN A 243 -7.75 -15.49 -27.79
C GLN A 243 -8.68 -14.32 -27.47
N PRO A 244 -8.51 -13.15 -28.13
CA PRO A 244 -9.48 -12.07 -28.05
C PRO A 244 -10.90 -12.57 -28.31
N LYS A 245 -11.86 -12.13 -27.49
CA LYS A 245 -13.26 -12.50 -27.66
C LYS A 245 -13.85 -11.67 -28.79
N LYS A 246 -14.49 -12.31 -29.76
CA LYS A 246 -15.08 -11.66 -30.94
C LYS A 246 -16.60 -11.79 -30.92
N PHE A 247 -17.29 -10.70 -31.23
CA PHE A 247 -18.75 -10.66 -31.34
C PHE A 247 -19.15 -9.96 -32.65
N PRO A 248 -19.84 -10.64 -33.57
CA PRO A 248 -20.37 -9.98 -34.75
C PRO A 248 -21.54 -9.06 -34.34
N LEU A 249 -21.50 -7.81 -34.80
CA LEU A 249 -22.54 -6.81 -34.56
C LEU A 249 -22.97 -6.16 -35.88
N MET A 250 -24.28 -5.98 -36.05
CA MET A 250 -24.83 -5.16 -37.12
C MET A 250 -24.94 -3.72 -36.63
N LEU A 251 -24.23 -2.80 -37.29
CA LEU A 251 -24.16 -1.38 -36.90
C LEU A 251 -24.39 -0.48 -38.11
N LYS A 252 -24.94 0.71 -37.86
CA LYS A 252 -25.06 1.78 -38.86
C LYS A 252 -23.81 2.64 -38.84
N ASP A 253 -23.22 2.87 -40.01
CA ASP A 253 -22.15 3.85 -40.18
C ASP A 253 -22.68 5.29 -40.12
N ASN A 254 -21.78 6.27 -40.21
CA ASN A 254 -22.12 7.70 -40.19
C ASN A 254 -23.02 8.12 -41.36
N GLN A 255 -23.08 7.33 -42.44
CA GLN A 255 -23.96 7.55 -43.59
C GLN A 255 -25.31 6.83 -43.45
N GLY A 256 -25.50 6.08 -42.37
CA GLY A 256 -26.71 5.33 -42.08
C GLY A 256 -26.79 3.95 -42.72
N ALA A 257 -25.74 3.49 -43.40
CA ALA A 257 -25.70 2.16 -44.00
C ALA A 257 -25.41 1.09 -42.94
N GLU A 258 -26.17 0.00 -42.95
CA GLU A 258 -25.95 -1.14 -42.05
C GLU A 258 -24.86 -2.07 -42.59
N LYS A 259 -23.86 -2.36 -41.75
CA LYS A 259 -22.77 -3.28 -42.05
C LYS A 259 -22.49 -4.15 -40.83
N GLN A 260 -21.94 -5.34 -41.07
CA GLN A 260 -21.46 -6.20 -40.00
C GLN A 260 -20.04 -5.80 -39.59
N TYR A 261 -19.81 -5.66 -38.29
CA TYR A 261 -18.51 -5.41 -37.69
C TYR A 261 -18.19 -6.47 -36.64
N ASP A 262 -16.92 -6.84 -36.51
CA ASP A 262 -16.46 -7.67 -35.41
C ASP A 262 -16.05 -6.78 -34.23
N LEU A 263 -16.81 -6.84 -33.14
CA LEU A 263 -16.40 -6.29 -31.86
C LEU A 263 -15.40 -7.25 -31.22
N ILE A 264 -14.16 -6.79 -31.07
CA ILE A 264 -13.07 -7.56 -30.47
C ILE A 264 -12.77 -7.00 -29.09
N VAL A 265 -12.83 -7.86 -28.07
CA VAL A 265 -12.40 -7.56 -26.70
C VAL A 265 -11.08 -8.29 -26.44
N GLU A 266 -10.03 -7.50 -26.21
CA GLU A 266 -8.68 -7.98 -25.85
C GLU A 266 -8.19 -7.28 -24.58
N GLY A 267 -7.03 -7.69 -24.04
CA GLY A 267 -6.44 -7.11 -22.83
C GLY A 267 -6.25 -8.13 -21.73
N TRP A 268 -6.62 -7.77 -20.49
CA TRP A 268 -6.45 -8.64 -19.34
C TRP A 268 -7.36 -8.28 -18.17
N ILE A 269 -7.60 -9.26 -17.30
CA ILE A 269 -8.20 -9.09 -15.99
C ILE A 269 -7.42 -9.92 -14.97
N GLY A 270 -7.30 -9.42 -13.75
CA GLY A 270 -6.53 -10.03 -12.68
C GLY A 270 -7.15 -9.82 -11.32
N ALA A 271 -6.65 -10.55 -10.34
CA ALA A 271 -6.99 -10.34 -8.94
C ALA A 271 -5.72 -10.17 -8.10
N TYR A 272 -5.66 -9.15 -7.26
CA TYR A 272 -4.51 -8.90 -6.38
C TYR A 272 -4.34 -9.97 -5.30
N LYS A 273 -3.08 -10.21 -4.90
CA LYS A 273 -2.73 -10.99 -3.70
C LYS A 273 -3.28 -10.36 -2.42
N SER A 274 -3.24 -9.03 -2.33
CA SER A 274 -3.68 -8.23 -1.18
C SER A 274 -4.08 -6.82 -1.60
N THR A 275 -5.08 -6.26 -0.91
CA THR A 275 -5.56 -4.87 -1.08
C THR A 275 -4.96 -3.90 -0.06
N ARG A 276 -4.16 -4.39 0.91
CA ARG A 276 -3.60 -3.59 2.01
C ARG A 276 -2.64 -2.52 1.48
N GLY A 277 -2.82 -1.27 1.91
CA GLY A 277 -1.91 -0.16 1.64
C GLY A 277 -2.02 0.47 0.24
N ARG A 278 -3.05 0.11 -0.54
CA ARG A 278 -3.18 0.57 -1.93
C ARG A 278 -3.90 1.91 -2.07
N LYS A 279 -4.92 2.21 -1.25
CA LYS A 279 -5.56 3.55 -1.21
C LYS A 279 -4.97 4.39 -0.09
N LEU A 280 -4.23 5.44 -0.45
CA LEU A 280 -3.54 6.32 0.50
C LEU A 280 -4.23 7.67 0.63
N GLU A 281 -4.75 8.22 -0.47
CA GLU A 281 -5.49 9.49 -0.49
C GLU A 281 -6.88 9.38 -1.15
N SER A 282 -7.75 10.37 -0.92
CA SER A 282 -9.07 10.46 -1.53
C SER A 282 -9.04 10.85 -3.02
N SER A 283 -7.96 11.48 -3.47
CA SER A 283 -7.70 11.91 -4.85
C SER A 283 -7.19 10.80 -5.76
N ASP A 284 -6.74 9.67 -5.17
CA ASP A 284 -6.27 8.50 -5.89
C ASP A 284 -7.42 7.78 -6.61
N PHE A 285 -7.13 7.27 -7.80
CA PHE A 285 -8.03 6.33 -8.45
C PHE A 285 -8.23 5.08 -7.58
N PRO A 286 -9.46 4.52 -7.52
CA PRO A 286 -9.70 3.20 -6.94
C PRO A 286 -8.66 2.18 -7.41
N ASP A 287 -8.26 1.26 -6.53
CA ASP A 287 -7.31 0.21 -6.87
C ASP A 287 -7.99 -0.98 -7.53
N ASN A 288 -9.28 -1.20 -7.24
CA ASN A 288 -10.12 -2.16 -7.91
C ASN A 288 -10.89 -1.49 -9.04
N PHE A 289 -10.60 -1.89 -10.27
CA PHE A 289 -11.22 -1.32 -11.46
C PHE A 289 -11.18 -2.28 -12.64
N ILE A 290 -12.12 -2.12 -13.57
CA ILE A 290 -11.97 -2.65 -14.91
C ILE A 290 -12.09 -1.45 -15.85
N SER A 291 -11.01 -1.12 -16.54
CA SER A 291 -10.98 0.01 -17.47
C SER A 291 -11.24 -0.43 -18.90
N LEU A 292 -11.93 0.42 -19.66
CA LEU A 292 -12.16 0.25 -21.09
C LEU A 292 -11.32 1.25 -21.88
N TYR A 293 -10.58 0.73 -22.85
CA TYR A 293 -9.68 1.45 -23.73
C TYR A 293 -10.09 1.28 -25.19
N ALA A 294 -9.86 2.30 -25.98
CA ALA A 294 -9.97 2.24 -27.44
C ALA A 294 -8.89 3.12 -28.05
N HIS A 295 -8.16 2.60 -29.04
CA HIS A 295 -6.96 3.24 -29.62
C HIS A 295 -5.92 3.61 -28.54
N ASN A 296 -5.77 2.74 -27.54
CA ASN A 296 -4.92 2.96 -26.34
C ASN A 296 -5.28 4.21 -25.51
N LYS A 297 -6.44 4.83 -25.75
CA LYS A 297 -7.00 5.91 -24.94
C LYS A 297 -8.03 5.34 -23.97
N MET A 298 -7.95 5.76 -22.71
CA MET A 298 -9.00 5.44 -21.73
C MET A 298 -10.29 6.15 -22.13
N GLY A 299 -11.37 5.40 -22.33
CA GLY A 299 -12.71 5.97 -22.44
C GLY A 299 -13.49 5.88 -21.14
N GLU A 300 -13.37 4.76 -20.42
CA GLU A 300 -14.01 4.58 -19.12
C GLU A 300 -13.05 3.96 -18.11
N PHE A 301 -12.88 4.63 -16.97
CA PHE A 301 -11.92 4.19 -15.96
C PHE A 301 -12.35 2.91 -15.23
N ASN A 302 -13.63 2.81 -14.84
CA ASN A 302 -14.09 1.70 -14.01
C ASN A 302 -15.53 1.29 -14.31
N ILE A 303 -15.70 0.14 -14.95
CA ILE A 303 -17.01 -0.47 -15.21
C ILE A 303 -17.47 -1.42 -14.08
N LEU A 304 -16.66 -1.68 -13.05
CA LEU A 304 -17.06 -2.57 -11.94
C LEU A 304 -18.40 -2.19 -11.29
N PRO A 305 -18.74 -0.90 -11.07
CA PRO A 305 -20.05 -0.53 -10.55
C PRO A 305 -21.23 -0.95 -11.44
N VAL A 306 -20.99 -1.19 -12.74
CA VAL A 306 -22.00 -1.59 -13.74
C VAL A 306 -22.08 -3.11 -13.88
N VAL A 307 -20.93 -3.80 -13.88
CA VAL A 307 -20.85 -5.26 -14.10
C VAL A 307 -20.86 -6.08 -12.80
N GLY A 308 -20.47 -5.47 -11.68
CA GLY A 308 -20.30 -6.13 -10.39
C GLY A 308 -21.61 -6.30 -9.63
N ALA A 309 -21.58 -7.17 -8.63
CA ALA A 309 -22.70 -7.39 -7.70
C ALA A 309 -22.32 -7.01 -6.25
N ASN A 310 -21.28 -6.18 -6.08
CA ASN A 310 -20.74 -5.74 -4.78
C ASN A 310 -20.32 -6.90 -3.86
N ARG A 311 -19.65 -7.92 -4.43
CA ARG A 311 -19.10 -9.05 -3.65
C ARG A 311 -17.72 -8.69 -3.07
N LEU A 312 -17.40 -9.20 -1.87
CA LEU A 312 -16.13 -8.93 -1.19
C LEU A 312 -14.88 -9.25 -2.05
N ASN A 313 -14.97 -10.26 -2.94
CA ASN A 313 -13.88 -10.64 -3.85
C ASN A 313 -13.66 -9.65 -5.00
N GLU A 314 -14.65 -8.82 -5.35
CA GLU A 314 -14.52 -7.78 -6.40
C GLU A 314 -13.55 -6.67 -5.98
N SER A 315 -13.32 -6.49 -4.67
CA SER A 315 -12.33 -5.53 -4.15
C SER A 315 -10.88 -5.86 -4.54
N TYR A 316 -10.62 -7.09 -5.00
CA TYR A 316 -9.30 -7.51 -5.48
C TYR A 316 -9.16 -7.39 -7.01
N VAL A 317 -10.25 -7.14 -7.73
CA VAL A 317 -10.28 -7.23 -9.19
C VAL A 317 -9.69 -5.97 -9.82
N VAL A 318 -8.77 -6.18 -10.76
CA VAL A 318 -8.19 -5.14 -11.60
C VAL A 318 -8.15 -5.62 -13.05
N GLY A 319 -8.39 -4.77 -14.03
CA GLY A 319 -8.29 -5.16 -15.44
C GLY A 319 -8.28 -3.98 -16.39
N GLN A 320 -7.74 -4.22 -17.58
CA GLN A 320 -7.73 -3.27 -18.68
C GLN A 320 -8.12 -4.00 -19.96
N LEU A 321 -9.25 -3.60 -20.54
CA LEU A 321 -9.80 -4.19 -21.75
C LEU A 321 -9.73 -3.17 -22.88
N PHE A 322 -9.40 -3.64 -24.08
CA PHE A 322 -9.27 -2.82 -25.28
C PHE A 322 -10.32 -3.24 -26.30
N VAL A 323 -11.06 -2.26 -26.81
CA VAL A 323 -12.17 -2.43 -27.74
C VAL A 323 -12.11 -1.31 -28.78
N ASP A 324 -11.23 -1.47 -29.77
CA ASP A 324 -10.93 -0.41 -30.76
C ASP A 324 -12.16 -0.02 -31.60
N LEU A 325 -13.16 -0.90 -31.73
CA LEU A 325 -14.45 -0.62 -32.41
C LEU A 325 -15.23 0.56 -31.79
N PHE A 326 -14.97 0.89 -30.52
CA PHE A 326 -15.61 2.04 -29.87
C PHE A 326 -15.19 3.39 -30.49
N GLU A 327 -14.00 3.45 -31.07
CA GLU A 327 -13.39 4.67 -31.63
C GLU A 327 -13.22 4.60 -33.16
N LEU A 328 -13.82 3.60 -33.80
CA LEU A 328 -13.79 3.47 -35.26
C LEU A 328 -14.45 4.70 -35.92
N SER A 329 -13.71 5.35 -36.81
CA SER A 329 -14.09 6.68 -37.35
C SER A 329 -15.33 6.62 -38.26
N GLU A 330 -15.56 5.49 -38.93
CA GLU A 330 -16.75 5.22 -39.76
C GLU A 330 -18.05 5.14 -38.94
N LEU A 331 -17.97 4.83 -37.64
CA LEU A 331 -19.14 4.65 -36.77
C LEU A 331 -19.47 5.91 -35.98
N PRO A 332 -20.75 6.10 -35.61
CA PRO A 332 -21.16 7.18 -34.72
C PRO A 332 -20.39 7.17 -33.40
N ASP A 333 -20.04 8.36 -32.92
CA ASP A 333 -19.32 8.50 -31.66
C ASP A 333 -20.21 8.14 -30.46
N MET A 334 -19.68 7.27 -29.61
CA MET A 334 -20.32 6.80 -28.39
C MET A 334 -19.67 7.34 -27.11
N ALA A 335 -18.53 8.02 -27.20
CA ALA A 335 -17.88 8.61 -26.02
C ALA A 335 -18.73 9.78 -25.47
N LEU A 336 -18.87 9.83 -24.14
CA LEU A 336 -19.54 10.93 -23.46
C LEU A 336 -18.74 12.24 -23.59
N SER A 337 -19.41 13.39 -23.46
CA SER A 337 -18.77 14.71 -23.62
C SER A 337 -17.74 15.02 -22.52
N ASN A 338 -17.96 14.52 -21.30
CA ASN A 338 -16.99 14.57 -20.20
C ASN A 338 -15.85 13.54 -20.35
N ARG A 339 -15.90 12.69 -21.38
CA ARG A 339 -14.91 11.65 -21.72
C ARG A 339 -14.59 10.71 -20.56
N GLN A 340 -15.60 10.42 -19.74
CA GLN A 340 -15.54 9.49 -18.62
C GLN A 340 -16.66 8.45 -18.76
N GLY A 341 -16.63 7.73 -19.87
CA GLY A 341 -17.60 6.68 -20.16
C GLY A 341 -18.15 6.73 -21.58
N TYR A 342 -19.02 5.77 -21.84
CA TYR A 342 -19.70 5.60 -23.12
C TYR A 342 -21.22 5.67 -22.96
N LYS A 343 -21.92 5.88 -24.08
CA LYS A 343 -23.38 5.80 -24.14
C LYS A 343 -23.84 4.40 -23.73
N SER A 344 -24.67 4.32 -22.68
CA SER A 344 -25.12 3.06 -22.09
C SER A 344 -26.07 2.26 -22.98
N ASP A 345 -26.72 2.91 -23.95
CA ASP A 345 -27.64 2.34 -24.92
C ASP A 345 -26.97 1.91 -26.23
N ASP A 346 -25.66 2.15 -26.40
CA ASP A 346 -24.93 1.73 -27.59
C ASP A 346 -24.75 0.20 -27.63
N PRO A 347 -25.13 -0.49 -28.73
CA PRO A 347 -25.00 -1.95 -28.83
C PRO A 347 -23.59 -2.48 -28.57
N ARG A 348 -22.56 -1.70 -28.93
CA ARG A 348 -21.16 -2.06 -28.69
C ARG A 348 -20.86 -2.08 -27.19
N TYR A 349 -21.31 -1.06 -26.45
CA TYR A 349 -21.10 -0.97 -25.01
C TYR A 349 -21.83 -2.08 -24.27
N ILE A 350 -23.12 -2.26 -24.57
CA ILE A 350 -23.96 -3.32 -23.99
C ILE A 350 -23.27 -4.67 -24.14
N LYS A 351 -22.73 -4.97 -25.34
CA LYS A 351 -22.13 -6.28 -25.57
C LYS A 351 -20.86 -6.54 -24.74
N VAL A 352 -20.04 -5.51 -24.55
CA VAL A 352 -18.86 -5.58 -23.68
C VAL A 352 -19.28 -5.79 -22.21
N ILE A 353 -20.27 -5.03 -21.74
CA ILE A 353 -20.78 -5.14 -20.37
C ILE A 353 -21.35 -6.54 -20.10
N GLU A 354 -22.16 -7.09 -21.01
CA GLU A 354 -22.66 -8.47 -20.93
C GLU A 354 -21.51 -9.48 -20.78
N TYR A 355 -20.53 -9.42 -21.69
CA TYR A 355 -19.39 -10.34 -21.66
C TYR A 355 -18.59 -10.26 -20.36
N VAL A 356 -18.32 -9.04 -19.88
CA VAL A 356 -17.56 -8.85 -18.64
C VAL A 356 -18.36 -9.37 -17.44
N LYS A 357 -19.66 -9.05 -17.38
CA LYS A 357 -20.54 -9.43 -16.28
C LYS A 357 -20.79 -10.94 -16.21
N ASP A 358 -21.05 -11.58 -17.33
CA ASP A 358 -21.56 -12.96 -17.38
C ASP A 358 -20.43 -13.99 -17.48
N GLU A 359 -19.28 -13.62 -18.08
CA GLU A 359 -18.15 -14.53 -18.27
C GLU A 359 -16.89 -14.07 -17.51
N LEU A 360 -16.36 -12.88 -17.84
CA LEU A 360 -14.99 -12.53 -17.47
C LEU A 360 -14.81 -12.29 -15.96
N LEU A 361 -15.70 -11.51 -15.35
CA LEU A 361 -15.68 -11.18 -13.92
C LEU A 361 -15.93 -12.42 -13.03
N PRO A 362 -16.94 -13.28 -13.29
CA PRO A 362 -17.11 -14.53 -12.55
C PRO A 362 -15.89 -15.44 -12.62
N ASN A 363 -15.26 -15.55 -13.80
CA ASN A 363 -14.10 -16.41 -14.00
C ASN A 363 -12.88 -15.95 -13.17
N ILE A 364 -12.55 -14.65 -13.17
CA ILE A 364 -11.42 -14.17 -12.37
C ILE A 364 -11.68 -14.29 -10.87
N ILE A 365 -12.93 -14.09 -10.43
CA ILE A 365 -13.32 -14.29 -9.03
C ILE A 365 -13.14 -15.76 -8.63
N ALA A 366 -13.55 -16.71 -9.48
CA ALA A 366 -13.36 -18.13 -9.22
C ALA A 366 -11.88 -18.49 -9.05
N LYS A 367 -11.00 -17.93 -9.89
CA LYS A 367 -9.54 -18.11 -9.76
C LYS A 367 -8.99 -17.50 -8.46
N ARG A 368 -9.46 -16.32 -8.05
CA ARG A 368 -9.09 -15.71 -6.76
C ARG A 368 -9.49 -16.57 -5.56
N VAL A 369 -10.66 -17.19 -5.62
CA VAL A 369 -11.14 -18.14 -4.61
C VAL A 369 -10.27 -19.41 -4.61
N ALA A 370 -9.91 -19.93 -5.79
CA ALA A 370 -9.02 -21.08 -5.91
C ALA A 370 -7.63 -20.80 -5.32
N PHE A 371 -7.05 -19.62 -5.57
CA PHE A 371 -5.81 -19.17 -4.92
C PHE A 371 -5.95 -19.10 -3.39
N ALA A 372 -7.05 -18.52 -2.88
CA ALA A 372 -7.28 -18.42 -1.44
C ALA A 372 -7.34 -19.81 -0.78
N LYS A 373 -7.97 -20.77 -1.45
CA LYS A 373 -8.04 -22.17 -1.01
C LYS A 373 -6.66 -22.83 -1.04
N ALA A 374 -5.92 -22.73 -2.14
CA ALA A 374 -4.58 -23.31 -2.27
C ALA A 374 -3.61 -22.80 -1.20
N LYS A 375 -3.65 -21.49 -0.93
CA LYS A 375 -2.89 -20.86 0.14
C LYS A 375 -3.24 -21.43 1.52
N LYS A 376 -4.53 -21.61 1.80
CA LYS A 376 -4.99 -22.18 3.06
C LYS A 376 -4.52 -23.64 3.21
N ASP A 377 -4.71 -24.44 2.18
CA ASP A 377 -4.33 -25.87 2.18
C ASP A 377 -2.81 -26.05 2.35
N GLN A 378 -2.00 -25.20 1.72
CA GLN A 378 -0.54 -25.22 1.91
C GLN A 378 -0.14 -24.85 3.34
N ASN A 379 -0.71 -23.78 3.90
CA ASN A 379 -0.42 -23.36 5.27
C ASN A 379 -0.80 -24.45 6.30
N GLU A 380 -1.93 -25.14 6.09
CA GLU A 380 -2.35 -26.26 6.94
C GLU A 380 -1.38 -27.44 6.82
N LYS A 381 -0.93 -27.76 5.60
CA LYS A 381 0.06 -28.83 5.37
C LYS A 381 1.42 -28.50 5.99
N GLU A 382 1.89 -27.27 5.87
CA GLU A 382 3.14 -26.80 6.51
C GLU A 382 3.05 -26.89 8.03
N LYS A 383 1.89 -26.53 8.61
CA LYS A 383 1.65 -26.66 10.05
C LYS A 383 1.68 -28.12 10.51
N ILE A 384 1.06 -29.04 9.77
CA ILE A 384 1.06 -30.47 10.06
C ILE A 384 2.47 -31.06 9.94
N ASN A 385 3.19 -30.75 8.84
CA ASN A 385 4.56 -31.23 8.65
C ASN A 385 5.48 -30.76 9.76
N LYS A 386 5.34 -29.49 10.18
CA LYS A 386 6.09 -28.94 11.32
C LYS A 386 5.78 -29.69 12.61
N GLN A 387 4.50 -29.98 12.88
CA GLN A 387 4.09 -30.77 14.04
C GLN A 387 4.65 -32.20 14.01
N GLU A 388 4.66 -32.87 12.85
CA GLU A 388 5.24 -34.21 12.71
C GLU A 388 6.76 -34.22 12.87
N GLU A 389 7.45 -33.19 12.40
CA GLU A 389 8.89 -33.01 12.56
C GLU A 389 9.25 -32.74 14.03
N GLU A 390 8.48 -31.88 14.70
CA GLU A 390 8.57 -31.64 16.14
C GLU A 390 8.32 -32.93 16.93
N GLU A 391 7.29 -33.72 16.59
CA GLU A 391 7.00 -35.00 17.24
C GLU A 391 8.10 -36.04 17.01
N ARG A 392 8.62 -36.17 15.78
CA ARG A 392 9.74 -37.07 15.47
C ARG A 392 10.98 -36.71 16.26
N THR A 393 11.31 -35.42 16.30
CA THR A 393 12.45 -34.91 17.07
C THR A 393 12.24 -35.19 18.56
N PHE A 394 11.04 -34.94 19.09
CA PHE A 394 10.70 -35.24 20.48
C PHE A 394 10.81 -36.74 20.80
N ARG A 395 10.28 -37.63 19.96
CA ARG A 395 10.38 -39.09 20.15
C ARG A 395 11.83 -39.57 20.13
N PHE A 396 12.66 -39.06 19.23
CA PHE A 396 14.09 -39.35 19.18
C PHE A 396 14.78 -38.93 20.49
N ASN A 397 14.53 -37.69 20.92
CA ASN A 397 15.06 -37.13 22.16
C ASN A 397 14.62 -37.93 23.41
N VAL A 398 13.37 -38.41 23.46
CA VAL A 398 12.87 -39.28 24.55
C VAL A 398 13.59 -40.62 24.59
N ASN A 399 13.85 -41.23 23.43
CA ASN A 399 14.56 -42.50 23.36
C ASN A 399 16.03 -42.35 23.79
N GLU A 400 16.71 -41.31 23.34
CA GLU A 400 18.10 -41.04 23.74
C GLU A 400 18.21 -40.67 25.22
N PHE A 401 17.26 -39.90 25.76
CA PHE A 401 17.15 -39.64 27.20
C PHE A 401 16.99 -40.94 28.00
N ARG A 402 16.08 -41.84 27.58
CA ARG A 402 15.86 -43.12 28.27
C ARG A 402 17.13 -43.97 28.29
N LYS A 403 17.81 -44.11 27.15
CA LYS A 403 19.07 -44.88 27.05
C LYS A 403 20.17 -44.30 27.93
N SER A 404 20.45 -43.00 27.79
CA SER A 404 21.53 -42.32 28.52
C SER A 404 21.30 -42.32 30.04
N THR A 405 20.07 -42.03 30.48
CA THR A 405 19.69 -42.06 31.89
C THR A 405 19.82 -43.48 32.45
N SER A 406 19.31 -44.49 31.75
CA SER A 406 19.41 -45.89 32.20
C SER A 406 20.86 -46.37 32.32
N ALA A 407 21.72 -45.99 31.35
CA ALA A 407 23.14 -46.33 31.38
C ALA A 407 23.88 -45.66 32.54
N GLN A 408 23.61 -44.37 32.81
CA GLN A 408 24.21 -43.66 33.94
C GLN A 408 23.76 -44.21 35.29
N VAL A 409 22.46 -44.54 35.44
CA VAL A 409 21.94 -45.17 36.65
C VAL A 409 22.58 -46.54 36.87
N ALA A 410 22.66 -47.38 35.83
CA ALA A 410 23.31 -48.69 35.93
C ALA A 410 24.78 -48.57 36.33
N GLN A 411 25.53 -47.63 35.74
CA GLN A 411 26.94 -47.39 36.08
C GLN A 411 27.11 -46.89 37.52
N ALA A 412 26.24 -45.99 37.99
CA ALA A 412 26.27 -45.46 39.35
C ALA A 412 26.00 -46.56 40.39
N ILE A 413 25.08 -47.49 40.10
CA ILE A 413 24.79 -48.64 40.96
C ILE A 413 25.96 -49.63 40.97
N ILE A 414 26.54 -49.95 39.80
CA ILE A 414 27.70 -50.86 39.67
C ILE A 414 28.92 -50.31 40.44
N ASN A 415 29.19 -49.01 40.35
CA ASN A 415 30.34 -48.38 41.00
C ASN A 415 30.26 -48.37 42.53
N LYS A 416 29.08 -48.55 43.13
CA LYS A 416 28.88 -48.51 44.60
C LYS A 416 28.92 -49.89 45.28
N GLY A 417 28.90 -51.00 44.54
CA GLY A 417 28.97 -52.36 45.10
C GLY A 417 27.69 -52.85 45.79
N THR A 418 27.77 -53.94 46.57
CA THR A 418 26.60 -54.55 47.26
C THR A 418 26.32 -53.90 48.61
N GLY A 419 25.07 -53.45 48.82
CA GLY A 419 24.62 -52.80 50.05
C GLY A 419 24.07 -51.37 49.88
N VAL A 420 23.63 -50.99 48.67
CA VAL A 420 23.14 -49.64 48.36
C VAL A 420 21.78 -49.39 49.04
N SER A 421 21.67 -48.26 49.75
CA SER A 421 20.40 -47.84 50.37
C SER A 421 19.40 -47.27 49.36
N GLU A 422 18.11 -47.30 49.67
CA GLU A 422 17.04 -46.77 48.80
C GLU A 422 17.25 -45.28 48.47
N GLU A 423 17.69 -44.50 49.44
CA GLU A 423 18.02 -43.07 49.29
C GLU A 423 19.17 -42.83 48.30
N GLU A 424 20.17 -43.71 48.29
CA GLU A 424 21.30 -43.59 47.36
C GLU A 424 20.96 -44.00 45.93
N VAL A 425 20.03 -44.96 45.76
CA VAL A 425 19.48 -45.31 44.45
C VAL A 425 18.66 -44.15 43.92
N MET A 426 17.80 -43.55 44.74
CA MET A 426 17.03 -42.36 44.37
C MET A 426 17.94 -41.21 43.94
N PHE A 427 18.99 -40.92 44.70
CA PHE A 427 19.95 -39.85 44.38
C PHE A 427 20.69 -40.09 43.06
N ALA A 428 21.04 -41.34 42.75
CA ALA A 428 21.66 -41.69 41.48
C ALA A 428 20.69 -41.52 40.29
N VAL A 429 19.42 -41.90 40.46
CA VAL A 429 18.36 -41.70 39.46
C VAL A 429 18.11 -40.21 39.22
N GLU A 430 18.00 -39.42 40.28
CA GLU A 430 17.72 -37.99 40.19
C GLU A 430 18.86 -37.22 39.49
N ASN A 431 20.12 -37.54 39.79
CA ASN A 431 21.27 -36.97 39.09
C ASN A 431 21.33 -37.36 37.61
N ALA A 432 21.02 -38.62 37.27
CA ALA A 432 21.00 -39.07 35.88
C ALA A 432 19.87 -38.39 35.07
N ILE A 433 18.70 -38.19 35.69
CA ILE A 433 17.59 -37.43 35.08
C ILE A 433 17.99 -35.98 34.86
N ASN A 434 18.60 -35.33 35.85
CA ASN A 434 19.02 -33.94 35.76
C ASN A 434 20.12 -33.73 34.70
N ALA A 435 21.11 -34.62 34.63
CA ALA A 435 22.20 -34.56 33.65
C ALA A 435 21.73 -34.72 32.19
N ASN A 436 20.70 -35.55 31.96
CA ASN A 436 20.18 -35.81 30.61
C ASN A 436 18.93 -34.97 30.26
N SER A 437 18.38 -34.19 31.20
CA SER A 437 17.17 -33.37 31.03
C SER A 437 17.20 -32.43 29.82
N ASN A 438 18.40 -31.95 29.45
CA ASN A 438 18.63 -31.10 28.28
C ASN A 438 18.31 -31.81 26.95
N MET A 439 18.46 -33.14 26.87
CA MET A 439 18.25 -33.94 25.65
C MET A 439 16.79 -33.98 25.23
N LEU A 440 15.85 -33.91 26.18
CA LEU A 440 14.41 -33.89 25.90
C LEU A 440 13.93 -32.59 25.25
N GLY A 441 14.80 -31.59 25.09
CA GLY A 441 14.40 -30.25 24.64
C GLY A 441 13.47 -29.56 25.63
N LEU A 442 13.28 -30.10 26.84
CA LEU A 442 12.39 -29.55 27.84
C LEU A 442 12.88 -28.18 28.32
N LYS A 443 14.20 -27.93 28.41
CA LYS A 443 14.71 -26.60 28.77
C LYS A 443 14.36 -25.52 27.72
N PRO A 444 14.67 -25.68 26.42
CA PRO A 444 14.31 -24.68 25.41
C PRO A 444 12.80 -24.50 25.18
N HIS A 445 12.00 -25.59 25.19
CA HIS A 445 10.56 -25.50 24.95
C HIS A 445 9.79 -24.91 26.14
N ILE A 446 10.27 -25.15 27.36
CA ILE A 446 9.79 -24.47 28.57
C ILE A 446 10.27 -23.00 28.57
N ASP A 447 11.51 -22.72 28.17
CA ASP A 447 12.04 -21.35 28.11
C ASP A 447 11.45 -20.49 26.97
N GLN A 448 10.95 -21.09 25.88
CA GLN A 448 10.20 -20.42 24.82
C GLN A 448 8.74 -20.11 25.20
N GLN A 449 8.17 -20.86 26.15
CA GLN A 449 6.84 -20.62 26.71
C GLN A 449 6.87 -19.81 28.01
N LYS A 450 8.06 -19.49 28.52
CA LYS A 450 8.23 -18.71 29.75
C LYS A 450 8.21 -17.22 29.44
N LYS A 451 7.32 -16.53 30.14
CA LYS A 451 7.27 -15.08 30.22
C LYS A 451 8.62 -14.53 30.67
N LYS A 452 9.15 -13.53 29.97
CA LYS A 452 10.50 -12.97 30.17
C LYS A 452 10.51 -11.73 31.07
N LEU A 453 9.39 -11.03 31.16
CA LEU A 453 9.24 -9.79 31.93
C LEU A 453 8.11 -9.89 32.94
N PHE A 454 8.29 -9.29 34.12
CA PHE A 454 7.24 -9.12 35.11
C PHE A 454 7.11 -7.67 35.54
N ILE A 455 5.89 -7.12 35.46
CA ILE A 455 5.57 -5.77 35.94
C ILE A 455 4.96 -5.87 37.35
N SER A 456 5.79 -5.63 38.36
CA SER A 456 5.37 -5.57 39.77
C SER A 456 4.88 -4.15 40.09
N HIS A 457 3.65 -4.05 40.58
CA HIS A 457 3.01 -2.77 40.86
C HIS A 457 1.90 -2.95 41.91
N THR A 458 1.45 -1.85 42.52
CA THR A 458 0.25 -1.87 43.37
C THR A 458 -1.00 -1.56 42.55
N ARG A 459 -2.18 -2.03 42.96
CA ARG A 459 -3.45 -1.71 42.25
C ARG A 459 -3.67 -0.21 42.04
N ARG A 460 -3.20 0.64 42.96
CA ARG A 460 -3.30 2.10 42.86
C ARG A 460 -2.33 2.70 41.84
N ASP A 461 -1.33 1.94 41.43
CA ASP A 461 -0.28 2.34 40.49
C ASP A 461 -0.47 1.73 39.09
N LYS A 462 -1.61 1.07 38.82
CA LYS A 462 -1.98 0.46 37.53
C LYS A 462 -1.74 1.40 36.35
N SER A 463 -2.10 2.68 36.47
CA SER A 463 -1.96 3.65 35.38
C SER A 463 -0.53 3.78 34.85
N ILE A 464 0.48 3.58 35.69
CA ILE A 464 1.90 3.58 35.26
C ILE A 464 2.30 2.20 34.75
N GLY A 465 1.76 1.13 35.33
CA GLY A 465 1.89 -0.23 34.81
C GLY A 465 1.45 -0.31 33.36
N ASP A 466 0.33 0.32 33.04
CA ASP A 466 -0.21 0.42 31.68
C ASP A 466 0.73 1.21 30.76
N ILE A 467 1.32 2.32 31.23
CA ILE A 467 2.29 3.10 30.42
C ILE A 467 3.54 2.26 30.11
N VAL A 468 4.13 1.61 31.12
CA VAL A 468 5.32 0.74 30.96
C VAL A 468 4.99 -0.41 30.00
N TYR A 469 3.84 -1.06 30.18
CA TYR A 469 3.35 -2.13 29.31
C TYR A 469 3.21 -1.66 27.85
N ASN A 470 2.52 -0.55 27.62
CA ASN A 470 2.30 -0.01 26.28
C ASN A 470 3.63 0.38 25.59
N MET A 471 4.59 0.91 26.36
CA MET A 471 5.91 1.24 25.84
C MET A 471 6.72 -0.01 25.47
N LEU A 472 6.64 -1.10 26.24
CA LEU A 472 7.28 -2.38 25.88
C LEU A 472 6.68 -2.96 24.60
N VAL A 473 5.35 -3.00 24.49
CA VAL A 473 4.65 -3.51 23.29
C VAL A 473 4.97 -2.66 22.06
N PHE A 474 5.03 -1.33 22.20
CA PHE A 474 5.45 -0.43 21.12
C PHE A 474 6.89 -0.72 20.63
N ASN A 475 7.76 -1.15 21.54
CA ASN A 475 9.12 -1.60 21.26
C ASN A 475 9.21 -3.09 20.89
N ASN A 476 8.14 -3.65 20.31
CA ASN A 476 8.07 -5.01 19.77
C ASN A 476 8.32 -6.13 20.81
N VAL A 477 8.14 -5.85 22.10
CA VAL A 477 8.09 -6.91 23.12
C VAL A 477 6.72 -7.60 23.01
N PRO A 478 6.66 -8.92 22.74
CA PRO A 478 5.39 -9.61 22.60
C PRO A 478 4.61 -9.66 23.93
N PRO A 479 3.29 -9.40 23.94
CA PRO A 479 2.44 -9.53 25.13
C PRO A 479 2.55 -10.91 25.82
N GLU A 480 2.71 -11.97 25.04
CA GLU A 480 2.91 -13.33 25.53
C GLU A 480 4.19 -13.51 26.35
N ASP A 481 5.13 -12.56 26.32
CA ASP A 481 6.37 -12.57 27.11
C ASP A 481 6.30 -11.68 28.37
N ILE A 482 5.21 -10.96 28.60
CA ILE A 482 5.03 -10.05 29.74
C ILE A 482 4.00 -10.63 30.72
N ILE A 483 4.34 -10.70 32.00
CA ILE A 483 3.39 -10.91 33.10
C ILE A 483 3.04 -9.54 33.67
N TYR A 484 1.75 -9.18 33.57
CA TYR A 484 1.20 -7.98 34.16
C TYR A 484 -0.19 -8.29 34.72
N THR A 485 -0.27 -8.45 36.05
CA THR A 485 -1.42 -9.05 36.74
C THR A 485 -2.72 -8.24 36.65
N SER A 486 -2.62 -6.93 36.45
CA SER A 486 -3.77 -6.03 36.26
C SER A 486 -3.98 -5.64 34.80
N CYS A 487 -3.31 -6.28 33.83
CA CYS A 487 -3.46 -5.94 32.42
C CYS A 487 -4.90 -6.15 31.96
N ASP A 488 -5.41 -5.25 31.13
CA ASP A 488 -6.72 -5.42 30.50
C ASP A 488 -6.68 -6.53 29.44
N ASP A 489 -5.51 -6.75 28.81
CA ASP A 489 -5.25 -7.87 27.91
C ASP A 489 -5.08 -9.18 28.68
N GLU A 490 -5.87 -10.20 28.32
CA GLU A 490 -5.82 -11.52 28.97
C GLU A 490 -4.52 -12.28 28.69
N VAL A 491 -3.86 -12.01 27.55
CA VAL A 491 -2.63 -12.70 27.15
C VAL A 491 -1.48 -12.45 28.14
N SER A 492 -1.47 -11.27 28.77
CA SER A 492 -0.43 -10.84 29.73
C SER A 492 -0.79 -11.13 31.19
N ARG A 493 -2.00 -11.63 31.46
CA ARG A 493 -2.47 -11.97 32.82
C ARG A 493 -2.03 -13.39 33.22
N ILE A 494 -2.06 -13.63 34.53
CA ILE A 494 -1.90 -14.98 35.08
C ILE A 494 -3.16 -15.80 34.73
N PRO A 495 -3.05 -17.06 34.26
CA PRO A 495 -4.20 -17.89 33.90
C PRO A 495 -5.23 -18.02 35.03
N GLN A 496 -6.52 -17.99 34.68
CA GLN A 496 -7.61 -18.12 35.64
C GLN A 496 -7.56 -19.46 36.37
N GLY A 497 -7.74 -19.45 37.70
CA GLY A 497 -7.73 -20.65 38.55
C GLY A 497 -6.38 -21.00 39.19
N MET A 498 -5.31 -20.24 38.92
CA MET A 498 -3.99 -20.45 39.56
C MET A 498 -3.73 -19.43 40.67
N ASN A 499 -3.14 -19.86 41.79
CA ASN A 499 -2.71 -18.96 42.85
C ASN A 499 -1.51 -18.12 42.37
N ILE A 500 -1.59 -16.79 42.50
CA ILE A 500 -0.55 -15.85 42.05
C ILE A 500 0.82 -16.19 42.67
N TYR A 501 0.86 -16.53 43.96
CA TYR A 501 2.13 -16.82 44.65
C TYR A 501 2.72 -18.16 44.23
N GLU A 502 1.90 -19.19 44.00
CA GLU A 502 2.38 -20.47 43.45
C GLU A 502 2.85 -20.33 42.00
N TYR A 503 2.15 -19.52 41.20
CA TYR A 503 2.55 -19.21 39.83
C TYR A 503 3.91 -18.52 39.83
N LEU A 504 4.07 -17.42 40.59
CA LEU A 504 5.33 -16.69 40.70
C LEU A 504 6.46 -17.57 41.30
N ARG A 505 6.17 -18.42 42.28
CA ARG A 505 7.16 -19.36 42.86
C ARG A 505 7.75 -20.31 41.82
N LYS A 506 6.94 -20.81 40.87
CA LYS A 506 7.42 -21.64 39.75
C LYS A 506 8.43 -20.91 38.85
N PHE A 507 8.35 -19.58 38.72
CA PHE A 507 9.29 -18.79 37.91
C PHE A 507 10.52 -18.33 38.70
N PHE A 508 10.36 -18.01 40.00
CA PHE A 508 11.43 -17.47 40.83
C PHE A 508 12.28 -18.54 41.56
N VAL A 509 11.70 -19.68 41.94
CA VAL A 509 12.35 -20.65 42.84
C VAL A 509 12.60 -22.00 42.17
N ASP A 510 11.62 -22.54 41.44
CA ASP A 510 11.68 -23.91 40.90
C ASP A 510 12.25 -23.97 39.46
N SER A 511 12.80 -22.86 38.96
CA SER A 511 13.33 -22.75 37.60
C SER A 511 14.75 -23.31 37.51
N VAL A 512 14.92 -24.42 36.79
CA VAL A 512 16.22 -25.03 36.41
C VAL A 512 16.93 -24.26 35.27
N SER A 513 16.50 -23.03 34.95
CA SER A 513 17.06 -22.20 33.86
C SER A 513 18.04 -21.16 34.38
N ASP A 514 19.13 -20.95 33.64
CA ASP A 514 20.14 -19.92 33.92
C ASP A 514 19.63 -18.50 33.54
N LYS A 515 18.54 -18.39 32.78
CA LYS A 515 17.92 -17.11 32.40
C LYS A 515 16.83 -16.73 33.40
N LYS A 516 17.16 -15.78 34.27
CA LYS A 516 16.24 -15.22 35.26
C LYS A 516 15.26 -14.24 34.58
N MET A 517 13.99 -14.28 34.99
CA MET A 517 12.96 -13.33 34.56
C MET A 517 13.36 -11.90 34.95
N TYR A 518 13.18 -10.91 34.08
CA TYR A 518 13.53 -9.52 34.37
C TYR A 518 12.35 -8.78 35.01
N VAL A 519 12.56 -8.08 36.13
CA VAL A 519 11.46 -7.47 36.90
C VAL A 519 11.46 -5.95 36.76
N LEU A 520 10.30 -5.37 36.44
CA LEU A 520 10.07 -3.93 36.42
C LEU A 520 9.21 -3.56 37.63
N PHE A 521 9.82 -2.87 38.59
CA PHE A 521 9.14 -2.42 39.79
C PHE A 521 8.56 -1.02 39.57
N ILE A 522 7.26 -0.88 39.84
CA ILE A 522 6.59 0.40 39.96
C ILE A 522 6.47 0.71 41.44
N THR A 523 7.21 1.72 41.88
CA THR A 523 7.36 2.06 43.29
C THR A 523 6.69 3.39 43.62
N SER A 524 5.99 3.44 44.74
CA SER A 524 5.29 4.62 45.25
C SER A 524 5.11 4.53 46.76
N ASP A 525 4.55 5.57 47.38
CA ASP A 525 4.16 5.52 48.81
C ASP A 525 3.18 4.36 49.12
N ASN A 526 2.45 3.86 48.13
CA ASN A 526 1.56 2.71 48.29
C ASN A 526 2.33 1.39 48.47
N THR A 527 3.57 1.29 47.96
CA THR A 527 4.37 0.06 47.97
C THR A 527 4.58 -0.47 49.38
N LYS A 528 4.85 0.40 50.36
CA LYS A 528 5.08 0.01 51.78
C LYS A 528 3.86 -0.63 52.45
N THR A 529 2.66 -0.33 51.94
CA THR A 529 1.40 -0.84 52.49
C THR A 529 0.83 -2.03 51.72
N ALA A 530 1.37 -2.32 50.53
CA ALA A 530 0.92 -3.39 49.66
C ALA A 530 1.73 -4.67 49.90
N TRP A 531 1.18 -5.58 50.72
CA TRP A 531 1.83 -6.85 51.07
C TRP A 531 2.31 -7.64 49.85
N GLY A 532 1.53 -7.70 48.77
CA GLY A 532 1.91 -8.40 47.52
C GLY A 532 3.18 -7.84 46.88
N ALA A 533 3.27 -6.51 46.73
CA ALA A 533 4.46 -5.87 46.15
C ALA A 533 5.71 -6.06 47.03
N MET A 534 5.55 -6.04 48.36
CA MET A 534 6.65 -6.30 49.30
C MET A 534 7.16 -7.75 49.22
N VAL A 535 6.26 -8.72 49.05
CA VAL A 535 6.63 -10.13 48.85
C VAL A 535 7.37 -10.33 47.52
N GLU A 536 6.93 -9.66 46.44
CA GLU A 536 7.57 -9.69 45.12
C GLU A 536 8.98 -9.07 45.14
N ILE A 537 9.16 -7.93 45.82
CA ILE A 537 10.46 -7.29 46.02
C ILE A 537 11.40 -8.22 46.81
N GLY A 538 10.92 -8.84 47.89
CA GLY A 538 11.70 -9.80 48.68
C GLY A 538 12.11 -11.05 47.89
N ALA A 539 11.19 -11.61 47.10
CA ALA A 539 11.46 -12.77 46.26
C ALA A 539 12.50 -12.48 45.16
N SER A 540 12.39 -11.31 44.52
CA SER A 540 13.35 -10.87 43.49
C SER A 540 14.76 -10.66 44.04
N TRP A 541 14.89 -10.21 45.29
CA TRP A 541 16.18 -10.05 45.96
C TRP A 541 16.84 -11.38 46.32
N ILE A 542 16.08 -12.30 46.94
CA ILE A 542 16.56 -13.64 47.32
C ILE A 542 17.06 -14.40 46.08
N THR A 543 16.39 -14.19 44.94
CA THR A 543 16.70 -14.89 43.68
C THR A 543 17.74 -14.17 42.82
N ARG A 544 18.26 -13.01 43.26
CA ARG A 544 19.22 -12.15 42.52
C ARG A 544 18.80 -11.94 41.07
N VAL A 545 17.57 -11.48 40.89
CA VAL A 545 16.97 -11.15 39.60
C VAL A 545 17.32 -9.71 39.25
N ASP A 546 17.68 -9.46 37.99
CA ASP A 546 17.90 -8.09 37.50
C ASP A 546 16.58 -7.33 37.39
N HIS A 547 16.61 -6.05 37.76
CA HIS A 547 15.41 -5.22 37.80
C HIS A 547 15.64 -3.76 37.39
N LYS A 548 14.56 -3.09 36.97
CA LYS A 548 14.48 -1.63 36.84
C LYS A 548 13.35 -1.07 37.70
N ILE A 549 13.50 0.19 38.09
CA ILE A 549 12.55 0.90 38.94
C ILE A 549 11.96 2.08 38.16
N PHE A 550 10.63 2.14 38.11
CA PHE A 550 9.84 3.28 37.67
C PHE A 550 9.14 3.89 38.88
N ASN A 551 9.58 5.07 39.31
CA ASN A 551 9.23 5.61 40.61
C ASN A 551 8.21 6.76 40.54
N ILE A 552 7.30 6.81 41.52
CA ILE A 552 6.25 7.85 41.62
C ILE A 552 6.54 8.81 42.77
N ASN A 553 6.39 10.11 42.52
CA ASN A 553 6.50 11.17 43.52
C ASN A 553 7.86 11.19 44.25
N SER A 554 7.92 11.79 45.44
CA SER A 554 9.09 11.86 46.32
C SER A 554 9.38 10.54 47.06
N PHE A 555 8.77 9.43 46.64
CA PHE A 555 9.06 8.12 47.24
C PHE A 555 10.54 7.78 47.02
N ARG A 556 11.21 7.31 48.07
CA ARG A 556 12.58 6.81 47.97
C ARG A 556 12.52 5.28 48.03
N PRO A 557 12.91 4.57 46.96
CA PRO A 557 13.10 3.13 47.04
C PRO A 557 14.09 2.80 48.16
N GLU A 558 13.79 1.74 48.93
CA GLU A 558 14.63 1.26 50.04
C GLU A 558 15.13 -0.14 49.69
N HIS A 559 16.25 -0.55 50.31
CA HIS A 559 16.71 -1.94 50.22
C HIS A 559 15.59 -2.93 50.55
N PRO A 560 15.45 -4.03 49.78
CA PRO A 560 16.46 -4.63 48.92
C PRO A 560 16.50 -4.16 47.44
N LEU A 561 15.73 -3.14 47.07
CA LEU A 561 15.84 -2.53 45.75
C LEU A 561 17.20 -1.82 45.61
N ASN A 562 17.71 -1.73 44.39
CA ASN A 562 18.89 -0.93 44.07
C ASN A 562 18.56 0.56 44.21
N ASP A 563 18.78 1.09 45.41
CA ASP A 563 18.55 2.47 45.84
C ASP A 563 19.76 3.40 45.56
N GLU A 564 20.83 2.86 44.96
CA GLU A 564 21.99 3.62 44.48
C GLU A 564 21.88 4.04 43.00
N ALA A 565 20.98 3.41 42.23
CA ALA A 565 20.76 3.72 40.80
C ALA A 565 19.84 4.94 40.59
N MET A 566 20.10 5.76 39.55
CA MET A 566 19.19 6.86 39.18
C MET A 566 17.81 6.33 38.75
N TRP A 567 16.75 6.75 39.46
CA TRP A 567 15.36 6.48 39.09
C TRP A 567 14.72 7.66 38.37
N ASN A 568 13.79 7.37 37.46
CA ASN A 568 12.95 8.39 36.84
C ASN A 568 11.84 8.71 37.82
N THR A 569 11.48 9.98 37.94
CA THR A 569 10.36 10.40 38.79
C THR A 569 9.18 10.78 37.92
N ILE A 570 8.09 10.03 38.07
CA ILE A 570 6.78 10.36 37.52
C ILE A 570 6.02 11.11 38.62
N ARG A 571 5.53 12.31 38.32
CA ARG A 571 4.67 13.06 39.24
C ARG A 571 3.23 12.64 39.06
N ARG A 572 2.53 12.48 40.17
CA ARG A 572 1.07 12.32 40.20
C ARG A 572 0.46 13.48 40.96
N ASP A 573 -0.38 14.26 40.30
CA ASP A 573 -1.09 15.37 40.94
C ASP A 573 -2.29 14.89 41.78
N GLY A 574 -2.94 15.81 42.49
CA GLY A 574 -4.09 15.53 43.36
C GLY A 574 -5.33 15.00 42.63
N ASP A 575 -5.42 15.22 41.32
CA ASP A 575 -6.49 14.70 40.45
C ASP A 575 -6.12 13.36 39.80
N GLY A 576 -4.94 12.81 40.14
CA GLY A 576 -4.44 11.54 39.65
C GLY A 576 -3.80 11.60 38.26
N ARG A 577 -3.58 12.80 37.69
CA ARG A 577 -2.90 12.96 36.41
C ARG A 577 -1.41 12.71 36.58
N LEU A 578 -0.83 12.06 35.58
CA LEU A 578 0.59 11.73 35.56
C LEU A 578 1.33 12.75 34.70
N THR A 579 2.40 13.33 35.23
CA THR A 579 3.27 14.27 34.50
C THR A 579 4.75 13.91 34.72
N MET A 580 5.61 14.32 33.78
CA MET A 580 7.06 14.16 33.90
C MET A 580 7.80 15.30 33.19
N THR A 581 9.02 15.62 33.61
CA THR A 581 9.88 16.59 32.92
C THR A 581 10.47 15.98 31.65
N GLU A 582 10.94 16.80 30.71
CA GLU A 582 11.67 16.32 29.51
C GLU A 582 12.85 15.40 29.86
N LEU A 583 13.58 15.69 30.94
CA LEU A 583 14.68 14.85 31.42
C LEU A 583 14.20 13.46 31.86
N ASN A 584 13.10 13.40 32.62
CA ASN A 584 12.51 12.14 33.07
C ASN A 584 11.88 11.35 31.91
N CYS A 585 11.38 12.04 30.87
CA CYS A 585 10.94 11.41 29.63
C CYS A 585 12.11 10.70 28.93
N ASP A 586 13.25 11.37 28.80
CA ASP A 586 14.44 10.76 28.19
C ASP A 586 14.93 9.55 28.99
N ASP A 587 15.01 9.65 30.32
CA ASP A 587 15.42 8.54 31.19
C ASP A 587 14.43 7.37 31.13
N PHE A 588 13.12 7.64 31.10
CA PHE A 588 12.09 6.60 30.93
C PHE A 588 12.29 5.84 29.62
N CYS A 589 12.42 6.56 28.50
CA CYS A 589 12.67 5.93 27.20
C CYS A 589 13.98 5.13 27.21
N SER A 590 15.04 5.68 27.82
CA SER A 590 16.32 4.98 27.97
C SER A 590 16.21 3.67 28.74
N LYS A 591 15.38 3.65 29.78
CA LYS A 591 15.14 2.45 30.58
C LYS A 591 14.40 1.39 29.80
N ILE A 592 13.36 1.77 29.04
CA ILE A 592 12.64 0.84 28.17
C ILE A 592 13.58 0.23 27.12
N GLU A 593 14.42 1.05 26.48
CA GLU A 593 15.41 0.60 25.49
C GLU A 593 16.39 -0.41 26.11
N GLN A 594 16.97 -0.09 27.27
CA GLN A 594 17.85 -1.01 27.99
C GLN A 594 17.16 -2.32 28.39
N VAL A 595 15.89 -2.26 28.80
CA VAL A 595 15.11 -3.45 29.12
C VAL A 595 14.97 -4.32 27.87
N CYS A 596 14.58 -3.74 26.74
CA CYS A 596 14.49 -4.44 25.45
C CYS A 596 15.82 -5.10 25.08
N ASP A 597 16.94 -4.39 25.24
CA ASP A 597 18.28 -4.95 24.95
C ASP A 597 18.60 -6.15 25.84
N VAL A 598 18.34 -6.06 27.15
CA VAL A 598 18.61 -7.13 28.12
C VAL A 598 17.76 -8.36 27.85
N VAL A 599 16.48 -8.17 27.51
CA VAL A 599 15.56 -9.30 27.22
C VAL A 599 15.62 -9.78 25.76
N GLY A 600 16.41 -9.12 24.92
CA GLY A 600 16.73 -9.55 23.55
C GLY A 600 15.69 -9.18 22.50
N TYR A 601 14.97 -8.05 22.66
CA TYR A 601 14.00 -7.53 21.69
C TYR A 601 14.50 -6.23 21.03
N PRO A 602 14.18 -6.00 19.74
CA PRO A 602 14.55 -4.76 19.07
C PRO A 602 13.67 -3.59 19.51
N HIS A 603 14.27 -2.49 19.96
CA HIS A 603 13.54 -1.27 20.33
C HIS A 603 13.46 -0.26 19.16
N LYS A 604 12.49 0.66 19.22
CA LYS A 604 12.34 1.80 18.30
C LYS A 604 13.39 2.88 18.61
N THR A 605 13.48 3.90 17.75
CA THR A 605 14.43 5.00 17.99
C THR A 605 14.03 5.83 19.21
N ARG A 606 15.01 6.46 19.88
CA ARG A 606 14.75 7.36 21.02
C ARG A 606 13.70 8.44 20.70
N LYS A 607 13.70 8.95 19.47
CA LYS A 607 12.73 9.95 18.99
C LYS A 607 11.31 9.38 18.95
N ASP A 608 11.13 8.18 18.42
CA ASP A 608 9.83 7.52 18.34
C ASP A 608 9.30 7.15 19.73
N ASN A 609 10.20 6.69 20.62
CA ASN A 609 9.87 6.41 22.02
C ASN A 609 9.38 7.64 22.78
N LYS A 610 10.06 8.79 22.61
CA LYS A 610 9.61 10.05 23.19
C LYS A 610 8.24 10.47 22.66
N ALA A 611 8.02 10.37 21.35
CA ALA A 611 6.74 10.69 20.73
C ALA A 611 5.60 9.80 21.26
N GLN A 612 5.84 8.49 21.38
CA GLN A 612 4.87 7.56 21.92
C GLN A 612 4.58 7.84 23.39
N LEU A 613 5.62 8.05 24.22
CA LEU A 613 5.44 8.36 25.64
C LEU A 613 4.65 9.66 25.83
N SER A 614 4.92 10.69 25.01
CA SER A 614 4.18 11.97 25.02
C SER A 614 2.68 11.83 24.74
N SER A 615 2.26 10.74 24.09
CA SER A 615 0.84 10.44 23.86
C SER A 615 0.16 9.77 25.06
N LEU A 616 0.95 9.23 26.00
CA LEU A 616 0.49 8.46 27.15
C LEU A 616 0.60 9.23 28.48
N ILE A 617 1.48 10.22 28.55
CA ILE A 617 1.71 11.06 29.73
C ILE A 617 2.00 12.51 29.32
N ILE A 618 1.61 13.47 30.17
CA ILE A 618 1.91 14.89 29.95
C ILE A 618 3.39 15.13 30.26
N ILE A 619 4.10 15.77 29.34
CA ILE A 619 5.49 16.18 29.51
C ILE A 619 5.52 17.70 29.76
N GLU A 620 6.10 18.10 30.88
CA GLU A 620 6.26 19.49 31.34
C GLU A 620 7.64 20.08 31.02
#